data_AF-A0AB39VI57-F1
#
_entry.id   AF-A0AB39VI57-F1
#
_cell.length_a   1.000
_cell.length_b   1.000
_cell.length_c   1.000
_cell.angle_alpha   90.00
_cell.angle_beta   90.00
_cell.angle_gamma   90.00
#
_symmetry.space_group_name_H-M   'P 1'
#
loop_
_entity.id
_entity.type
_entity.pdbx_description
1 polymer ?
#
loop_
_entity_poly.entity_id
_entity_poly.type
_entity_poly.pdbx_seq_one_letter_code
_entity_poly.pdbx_strand_id
1 'polypeptide(L)' 'MDENIYKKVKDKLLNGIEISENDLRYIKLNANRFKNIKFIKKRKAKRKCLRE' A
#
# COMPACT_ATOMS: atom_id res chain seq x y z
N MET A 1 15.07 12.64 -1.20
CA MET A 1 14.32 12.97 -2.42
C MET A 1 13.29 11.90 -2.83
N ASP A 2 12.73 11.09 -1.91
CA ASP A 2 11.81 10.01 -2.31
C ASP A 2 10.64 9.74 -1.35
N GLU A 3 10.51 10.49 -0.24
CA GLU A 3 9.36 10.33 0.67
C GLU A 3 8.03 10.65 -0.03
N ASN A 4 8.04 11.63 -0.93
CA ASN A 4 6.87 12.02 -1.69
C ASN A 4 6.43 10.91 -2.67
N ILE A 5 7.38 10.21 -3.31
CA ILE A 5 7.10 9.10 -4.23
C ILE A 5 6.62 7.89 -3.42
N TYR A 6 7.32 7.54 -2.34
CA TYR A 6 6.91 6.44 -1.47
C TYR A 6 5.50 6.64 -0.93
N LYS A 7 5.16 7.86 -0.44
CA LYS A 7 3.83 8.17 0.08
C LYS A 7 2.74 8.05 -1.00
N LYS A 8 2.99 8.58 -2.20
CA LYS A 8 2.06 8.45 -3.34
C LYS A 8 1.82 6.99 -3.74
N VAL A 9 2.88 6.21 -3.90
CA VAL A 9 2.79 4.78 -4.29
C VAL A 9 2.10 3.98 -3.18
N LYS A 10 2.40 4.26 -1.91
CA LYS A 10 1.77 3.63 -0.76
C LYS A 10 0.27 3.96 -0.70
N ASP A 11 -0.12 5.21 -0.90
CA ASP A 11 -1.53 5.62 -0.87
C ASP A 11 -2.32 4.98 -2.02
N LYS A 12 -1.76 4.94 -3.25
CA LYS A 12 -2.38 4.20 -4.37
C LYS A 12 -2.60 2.73 -4.03
N LEU A 13 -1.57 2.08 -3.49
CA LEU A 13 -1.59 0.66 -3.12
C LEU A 13 -2.63 0.36 -2.03
N LEU A 14 -2.74 1.22 -1.01
CA LEU A 14 -3.70 1.06 0.09
C LEU A 14 -5.15 1.33 -0.35
N ASN A 15 -5.35 2.30 -1.23
CA ASN A 15 -6.67 2.66 -1.75
C ASN A 15 -7.11 1.76 -2.91
N GLY A 16 -6.26 0.84 -3.38
CA GLY A 16 -6.56 -0.04 -4.50
C GLY A 16 -6.69 0.68 -5.83
N ILE A 17 -6.02 1.83 -5.97
CA ILE A 17 -5.95 2.61 -7.21
C ILE A 17 -4.99 1.89 -8.16
N GLU A 18 -5.26 1.98 -9.46
CA GLU A 18 -4.39 1.41 -10.49
C GLU A 18 -2.95 1.92 -10.37
N ILE A 19 -2.00 0.99 -10.44
CA ILE A 19 -0.58 1.24 -10.22
C ILE A 19 0.11 1.18 -11.58
N SER A 20 0.87 2.22 -11.91
CA SER A 20 1.63 2.26 -13.17
C SER A 20 2.79 1.27 -13.15
N GLU A 21 3.29 0.90 -14.32
CA GLU A 21 4.45 0.01 -14.43
C GLU A 21 5.70 0.60 -13.73
N ASN A 22 5.83 1.93 -13.74
CA ASN A 22 6.91 2.61 -13.06
C ASN A 22 6.78 2.54 -11.53
N ASP A 23 5.55 2.66 -11.02
CA ASP A 23 5.26 2.46 -9.59
C ASP A 23 5.55 1.00 -9.18
N LEU A 24 5.24 0.01 -10.04
CA LEU A 24 5.58 -1.40 -9.81
C LEU A 24 7.10 -1.62 -9.77
N ARG A 25 7.84 -1.03 -10.70
CA ARG A 25 9.31 -1.08 -10.72
C ARG A 25 9.91 -0.45 -9.46
N TYR A 26 9.33 0.66 -9.00
CA TYR A 26 9.73 1.32 -7.76
C TYR A 26 9.52 0.42 -6.53
N ILE A 27 8.35 -0.24 -6.42
CA ILE A 27 8.05 -1.18 -5.34
C ILE A 27 9.05 -2.34 -5.33
N LYS A 28 9.35 -2.91 -6.50
CA LYS A 28 10.31 -4.02 -6.64
C LYS A 28 11.70 -3.61 -6.15
N LEU A 29 12.21 -2.47 -6.61
CA LEU A 29 13.54 -1.97 -6.20
C LEU A 29 13.60 -1.62 -4.71
N ASN A 30 12.48 -1.19 -4.13
CA ASN A 30 12.40 -0.73 -2.74
C ASN A 30 11.64 -1.69 -1.82
N ALA A 31 11.64 -3.00 -2.11
CA ALA A 31 10.82 -3.99 -1.40
C ALA A 31 10.94 -3.92 0.13
N ASN A 32 12.15 -3.65 0.64
CA ASN A 32 12.44 -3.48 2.07
C ASN A 32 11.59 -2.39 2.76
N ARG A 33 11.18 -1.35 2.03
CA ARG A 33 10.32 -0.26 2.55
C ARG A 33 8.84 -0.62 2.56
N PHE A 34 8.41 -1.57 1.73
CA PHE A 34 7.03 -2.03 1.64
C PHE A 34 6.78 -3.29 2.50
N LYS A 35 7.82 -3.93 3.04
CA LYS A 35 7.72 -5.18 3.84
C LYS A 35 6.71 -5.14 4.99
N ASN A 36 6.52 -3.97 5.60
CA ASN A 36 5.63 -3.79 6.75
C ASN A 36 4.20 -3.39 6.36
N ILE A 37 3.92 -3.17 5.08
CA ILE A 37 2.58 -2.82 4.60
C ILE A 37 1.75 -4.09 4.54
N LYS A 38 0.83 -4.22 5.50
CA LYS A 38 -0.15 -5.30 5.53
C LYS A 38 -1.42 -4.83 4.85
N PHE A 39 -1.82 -5.48 3.77
CA PHE A 39 -3.16 -5.27 3.22
C PHE A 39 -4.19 -5.74 4.24
N ILE A 40 -4.95 -4.80 4.80
CA ILE A 40 -6.10 -5.16 5.61
C ILE A 40 -7.14 -5.74 4.66
N LYS A 41 -7.25 -7.07 4.62
CA LYS A 41 -8.32 -7.74 3.88
C LYS A 41 -9.67 -7.18 4.33
N LYS A 42 -10.56 -6.86 3.38
CA LYS A 42 -11.90 -6.29 3.63
C LYS A 42 -12.70 -7.02 4.72
N ARG A 43 -12.57 -8.35 4.81
CA ARG A 43 -13.16 -9.19 5.87
C ARG A 43 -12.66 -8.84 7.28
N LYS A 44 -11.36 -8.55 7.43
CA LYS A 44 -10.72 -8.17 8.70
C LYS A 44 -11.05 -6.72 9.09
N ALA A 45 -11.20 -5.82 8.12
CA ALA A 45 -11.69 -4.46 8.36
C ALA A 45 -13.12 -4.48 8.90
N LYS A 46 -14.05 -5.20 8.24
CA LYS A 46 -15.43 -5.37 8.71
C LYS A 46 -15.52 -5.95 10.13
N ARG A 47 -14.71 -6.97 10.44
CA ARG A 47 -14.64 -7.55 11.80
C ARG A 47 -14.05 -6.63 12.87
N LYS A 48 -13.33 -5.57 12.49
CA LYS A 48 -12.89 -4.52 13.41
C LYS A 48 -14.01 -3.50 13.66
N CYS A 49 -14.73 -3.09 12.61
CA CYS A 49 -15.84 -2.14 12.73
C CYS A 49 -17.09 -2.71 13.41
N LEU A 50 -17.30 -4.04 13.37
CA LEU A 50 -18.42 -4.72 14.05
C LEU A 50 -18.13 -5.09 15.50
N ARG A 51 -17.05 -4.55 16.09
CA ARG A 51 -16.67 -4.78 17.50
C ARG A 51 -16.89 -3.55 18.38
N GLU A 52 -17.55 -2.53 17.85
CA GLU A 52 -18.09 -1.39 18.62
C GLU A 52 -19.60 -1.52 18.71
#